data_AF-A0A954QPD1-F1
#
_entry.id   AF-A0A954QPD1-F1
#
_cell.length_a   1.000
_cell.length_b   1.000
_cell.length_c   1.000
_cell.angle_alpha   90.00
_cell.angle_beta   90.00
_cell.angle_gamma   90.00
#
_symmetry.space_group_name_H-M   'P 1'
#
loop_
_entity.id
_entity.type
_entity.pdbx_description
1 polymer ?
#
loop_
_entity_poly.entity_id
_entity_poly.type
_entity_poly.pdbx_seq_one_letter_code
_entity_poly.pdbx_strand_id
1 'polypeptide(L)'
;MRHRKRGRHLGRSSSHRKALLKNMASALILTERDAELDDNKPKVKGRIITTLQKAKEVRPLVEKCITIARKAQSHIDAANALRTDADRRSDEFKKWRQSEEWAKWNAAVAPAVAARRRALKLLGDKQAVSILFNELGPRFLDRNGGYTRILKLAKPRLGDAGDRAILEFVGVRDRGAKAAPKPAFETEAAAAE
;
A
#
# COMPACT_ATOMS: atom_id res chain seq x y z
N MET A 1 6.26 30.42 18.96
CA MET A 1 6.86 29.61 17.87
C MET A 1 6.64 28.11 18.12
N ARG A 2 6.59 27.28 17.07
CA ARG A 2 6.44 25.81 17.17
C ARG A 2 7.69 25.10 16.64
N HIS A 3 8.79 25.13 17.39
CA HIS A 3 10.02 24.42 17.00
C HIS A 3 9.84 22.90 17.11
N ARG A 4 10.38 22.15 16.13
CA ARG A 4 10.40 20.67 16.08
C ARG A 4 9.03 19.97 16.20
N LYS A 5 7.92 20.69 16.06
CA LYS A 5 6.56 20.10 16.04
C LYS A 5 6.20 19.65 14.63
N ARG A 6 6.17 18.35 14.40
CA ARG A 6 5.73 17.73 13.14
C ARG A 6 4.20 17.63 13.07
N GLY A 7 3.67 17.83 11.87
CA GLY A 7 2.27 17.58 11.53
C GLY A 7 1.33 18.75 11.82
N ARG A 8 0.19 18.74 11.13
CA ARG A 8 -0.83 19.80 11.17
C ARG A 8 -2.02 19.41 12.06
N HIS A 9 -2.64 20.40 12.68
CA HIS A 9 -3.85 20.17 13.50
C HIS A 9 -5.10 19.88 12.64
N LEU A 10 -5.12 20.35 11.39
CA LEU A 10 -6.23 20.22 10.44
C LEU A 10 -7.58 20.73 10.99
N GLY A 11 -7.55 21.68 11.94
CA GLY A 11 -8.75 22.20 12.59
C GLY A 11 -9.55 21.15 13.39
N ARG A 12 -8.90 20.08 13.88
CA ARG A 12 -9.59 18.93 14.54
C ARG A 12 -8.93 18.54 15.85
N SER A 13 -9.74 18.10 16.82
CA SER A 13 -9.27 17.47 18.05
C SER A 13 -8.33 16.28 17.76
N SER A 14 -7.55 15.86 18.75
CA SER A 14 -6.58 14.77 18.59
C SER A 14 -7.22 13.44 18.19
N SER A 15 -8.38 13.11 18.77
CA SER A 15 -9.17 11.91 18.46
C SER A 15 -9.73 11.95 17.03
N HIS A 16 -10.39 13.05 16.67
CA HIS A 16 -10.96 13.23 15.33
C HIS A 16 -9.85 13.27 14.26
N ARG A 17 -8.73 13.95 14.51
CA ARG A 17 -7.59 13.95 13.58
C ARG A 17 -7.04 12.54 13.37
N LYS A 18 -6.87 11.75 14.45
CA LYS A 18 -6.44 10.35 14.33
C LYS A 18 -7.44 9.55 13.48
N ALA A 19 -8.74 9.62 13.78
CA ALA A 19 -9.78 8.92 13.03
C ALA A 19 -9.79 9.31 11.54
N LEU A 20 -9.69 10.61 11.23
CA LEU A 20 -9.61 11.09 9.85
C LEU A 20 -8.42 10.48 9.10
N LEU A 21 -7.22 10.47 9.71
CA LEU A 21 -6.02 9.92 9.07
C LEU A 21 -6.14 8.41 8.87
N LYS A 22 -6.70 7.68 9.84
CA LYS A 22 -6.99 6.24 9.70
C LYS A 22 -7.92 5.99 8.53
N ASN A 23 -9.06 6.68 8.50
CA ASN A 23 -10.07 6.50 7.45
C ASN A 23 -9.52 6.84 6.07
N MET A 24 -8.74 7.93 5.92
CA MET A 24 -8.12 8.26 4.63
C MET A 24 -7.05 7.25 4.20
N ALA A 25 -6.26 6.72 5.12
CA ALA A 25 -5.27 5.69 4.82
C ALA A 25 -5.94 4.37 4.40
N SER A 26 -6.96 3.94 5.15
CA SER A 26 -7.77 2.76 4.80
C SER A 26 -8.47 2.95 3.47
N ALA A 27 -9.08 4.11 3.22
CA ALA A 27 -9.75 4.42 1.95
C ALA A 27 -8.79 4.32 0.76
N LEU A 28 -7.55 4.81 0.88
CA LEU A 28 -6.55 4.64 -0.19
C LEU A 28 -6.26 3.16 -0.46
N ILE A 29 -6.04 2.35 0.57
CA ILE A 29 -5.75 0.92 0.41
C ILE A 29 -6.96 0.17 -0.15
N LEU A 30 -8.17 0.47 0.33
CA LEU A 30 -9.41 -0.12 -0.14
C LEU A 30 -9.73 0.19 -1.61
N THR A 31 -9.04 1.15 -2.25
CA THR A 31 -9.19 1.36 -3.69
C THR A 31 -8.57 0.25 -4.54
N GLU A 32 -7.70 -0.60 -3.98
CA GLU A 32 -7.10 -1.73 -4.68
C GLU A 32 -8.00 -2.98 -4.66
N ARG A 33 -9.00 -3.02 -3.76
CA ARG A 33 -9.97 -4.12 -3.65
C ARG A 33 -10.66 -4.39 -5.00
N ASP A 34 -11.06 -5.64 -5.20
CA ASP A 34 -12.00 -5.95 -6.27
C ASP A 34 -13.38 -5.35 -5.94
N ALA A 35 -13.85 -4.46 -6.80
CA ALA A 35 -15.02 -3.61 -6.57
C ALA A 35 -15.87 -3.51 -7.85
N GLU A 36 -15.76 -4.47 -8.76
CA GLU A 36 -16.51 -4.47 -10.03
C GLU A 36 -18.03 -4.49 -9.81
N LEU A 37 -18.49 -5.10 -8.71
CA LEU A 37 -19.90 -5.21 -8.35
C LEU A 37 -20.34 -4.22 -7.26
N ASP A 38 -19.45 -3.34 -6.80
CA ASP A 38 -19.76 -2.38 -5.72
C ASP A 38 -20.35 -1.09 -6.30
N ASP A 39 -21.44 -0.59 -5.73
CA ASP A 39 -21.99 0.75 -6.05
C ASP A 39 -20.95 1.86 -5.82
N ASN A 40 -20.07 1.69 -4.83
CA ASN A 40 -19.01 2.63 -4.47
C ASN A 40 -17.64 2.18 -5.01
N LYS A 41 -17.60 1.83 -6.30
CA LYS A 41 -16.37 1.48 -7.01
C LYS A 41 -15.39 2.66 -7.05
N PRO A 42 -14.10 2.47 -6.72
CA PRO A 42 -13.11 3.51 -6.89
C PRO A 42 -12.94 3.84 -8.38
N LYS A 43 -13.00 5.12 -8.73
CA LYS A 43 -12.78 5.58 -10.12
C LYS A 43 -11.42 5.13 -10.67
N VAL A 44 -10.42 5.04 -9.80
CA VAL A 44 -9.05 4.69 -10.16
C VAL A 44 -8.44 3.88 -9.01
N LYS A 45 -8.01 2.64 -9.28
CA LYS A 45 -7.32 1.80 -8.29
C LYS A 45 -6.02 2.44 -7.81
N GLY A 46 -5.77 2.35 -6.51
CA GLY A 46 -4.58 2.88 -5.84
C GLY A 46 -4.52 4.42 -5.75
N ARG A 47 -5.66 5.11 -5.82
CA ARG A 47 -5.73 6.58 -5.89
C ARG A 47 -6.90 7.17 -5.12
N ILE A 48 -6.63 8.22 -4.34
CA ILE A 48 -7.65 9.09 -3.76
C ILE A 48 -7.38 10.56 -4.09
N ILE A 49 -8.44 11.38 -4.09
CA ILE A 49 -8.33 12.83 -4.27
C ILE A 49 -8.76 13.51 -2.98
N THR A 50 -7.87 14.31 -2.40
CA THR A 50 -8.13 15.03 -1.14
C THR A 50 -7.53 16.42 -1.20
N THR A 51 -7.47 17.15 -0.08
CA THR A 51 -6.75 18.43 -0.02
C THR A 51 -5.26 18.20 0.14
N LEU A 52 -4.43 19.11 -0.38
CA LEU A 52 -2.97 19.00 -0.36
C LEU A 52 -2.43 18.73 1.06
N GLN A 53 -2.99 19.44 2.05
CA GLN A 53 -2.54 19.30 3.43
C GLN A 53 -2.97 17.97 4.04
N LYS A 54 -4.18 17.47 3.75
CA LYS A 54 -4.61 16.13 4.18
C LYS A 54 -3.74 15.04 3.57
N ALA A 55 -3.43 15.14 2.27
CA ALA A 55 -2.55 14.18 1.58
C ALA A 55 -1.16 14.10 2.24
N LYS A 56 -0.55 15.26 2.55
CA LYS A 56 0.75 15.33 3.22
C LYS A 56 0.75 14.71 4.62
N GLU A 57 -0.34 14.82 5.36
CA GLU A 57 -0.47 14.24 6.71
C GLU A 57 -0.80 12.73 6.70
N VAL A 58 -1.48 12.23 5.67
CA VAL A 58 -1.80 10.79 5.53
C VAL A 58 -0.60 9.98 5.09
N ARG A 59 0.25 10.55 4.22
CA ARG A 59 1.41 9.86 3.63
C ARG A 59 2.28 9.10 4.65
N PRO A 60 2.75 9.68 5.77
CA PRO A 60 3.57 8.95 6.73
C PRO A 60 2.89 7.72 7.33
N LEU A 61 1.57 7.73 7.50
CA LEU A 61 0.82 6.59 8.02
C LEU A 61 0.78 5.46 6.98
N VAL A 62 0.48 5.79 5.73
CA VAL A 62 0.44 4.82 4.62
C VAL A 62 1.82 4.20 4.37
N GLU A 63 2.87 5.03 4.28
CA GLU A 63 4.25 4.57 4.07
C GLU A 63 4.69 3.60 5.18
N LYS A 64 4.30 3.90 6.43
CA LYS A 64 4.57 3.02 7.57
C LYS A 64 3.83 1.69 7.47
N CYS A 65 2.55 1.71 7.07
CA CYS A 65 1.77 0.49 6.90
C CYS A 65 2.38 -0.41 5.81
N ILE A 66 2.75 0.13 4.67
CA ILE A 66 3.40 -0.64 3.59
C ILE A 66 4.74 -1.19 4.04
N THR A 67 5.55 -0.38 4.75
CA THR A 67 6.84 -0.86 5.29
C THR A 67 6.67 -2.03 6.26
N ILE A 68 5.62 -2.00 7.10
CA ILE A 68 5.30 -3.10 8.00
C ILE A 68 4.93 -4.36 7.20
N ALA A 69 4.12 -4.22 6.16
CA ALA A 69 3.70 -5.34 5.32
C ALA A 69 4.87 -5.94 4.53
N ARG A 70 5.67 -5.10 3.86
CA ARG A 70 6.88 -5.51 3.13
C ARG A 70 7.85 -6.29 4.02
N LYS A 71 8.14 -5.78 5.22
CA LYS A 71 9.05 -6.45 6.17
C LYS A 71 8.50 -7.77 6.70
N ALA A 72 7.18 -7.92 6.75
CA ALA A 72 6.55 -9.16 7.17
C ALA A 72 6.54 -10.22 6.06
N GLN A 73 6.83 -9.86 4.81
CA GLN A 73 6.74 -10.79 3.67
C GLN A 73 7.65 -12.00 3.85
N SER A 74 8.91 -11.82 4.26
CA SER A 74 9.85 -12.93 4.49
C SER A 74 9.34 -13.94 5.52
N HIS A 75 8.66 -13.46 6.57
CA HIS A 75 8.04 -14.32 7.58
C HIS A 75 6.79 -15.04 7.05
N ILE A 76 6.03 -14.39 6.16
CA ILE A 76 4.88 -15.00 5.50
C ILE A 76 5.35 -16.11 4.57
N ASP A 77 6.40 -15.86 3.78
CA ASP A 77 6.94 -16.83 2.83
C ASP A 77 7.54 -18.03 3.56
N ALA A 78 8.31 -17.80 4.63
CA ALA A 78 8.83 -18.86 5.49
C ALA A 78 7.71 -19.69 6.15
N ALA A 79 6.63 -19.04 6.60
CA ALA A 79 5.49 -19.74 7.16
C ALA A 79 4.71 -20.52 6.08
N ASN A 80 4.60 -20.00 4.86
CA ASN A 80 3.93 -20.69 3.77
C ASN A 80 4.67 -21.96 3.35
N ALA A 81 6.01 -21.94 3.34
CA ALA A 81 6.83 -23.12 3.03
C ALA A 81 6.67 -24.26 4.04
N LEU A 82 6.34 -23.94 5.31
CA LEU A 82 6.17 -24.92 6.40
C LEU A 82 4.70 -25.31 6.63
N ARG A 83 3.77 -24.76 5.84
CA ARG A 83 2.33 -24.94 6.06
C ARG A 83 1.87 -26.27 5.47
N THR A 84 1.08 -27.02 6.23
CA THR A 84 0.36 -28.21 5.72
C THR A 84 -0.82 -27.82 4.84
N ASP A 85 -1.11 -28.64 3.83
CA ASP A 85 -2.29 -28.54 2.96
C ASP A 85 -3.52 -29.27 3.53
N ALA A 86 -3.35 -30.01 4.64
CA ALA A 86 -4.44 -30.75 5.26
C ALA A 86 -5.62 -29.84 5.66
N ASP A 87 -6.83 -30.34 5.43
CA ASP A 87 -8.06 -29.62 5.75
C ASP A 87 -8.14 -29.20 7.22
N ARG A 88 -8.70 -28.01 7.45
CA ARG A 88 -8.84 -27.48 8.79
C ARG A 88 -9.78 -28.37 9.61
N ARG A 89 -9.27 -28.94 10.71
CA ARG A 89 -9.94 -29.89 11.64
C ARG A 89 -9.89 -31.36 11.23
N SER A 90 -9.24 -31.71 10.12
CA SER A 90 -8.96 -33.12 9.80
C SER A 90 -8.04 -33.75 10.87
N ASP A 91 -8.02 -35.07 10.93
CA ASP A 91 -7.14 -35.77 11.87
C ASP A 91 -5.66 -35.61 11.50
N GLU A 92 -5.35 -35.50 10.21
CA GLU A 92 -4.03 -35.12 9.72
C GLU A 92 -3.61 -33.75 10.23
N PHE A 93 -4.52 -32.76 10.20
CA PHE A 93 -4.27 -31.43 10.74
C PHE A 93 -4.02 -31.47 12.25
N LYS A 94 -4.77 -32.29 13.00
CA LYS A 94 -4.56 -32.46 14.46
C LYS A 94 -3.18 -33.08 14.76
N LYS A 95 -2.78 -34.11 14.00
CA LYS A 95 -1.44 -34.73 14.11
C LYS A 95 -0.34 -33.72 13.79
N TRP A 96 -0.49 -32.95 12.70
CA TRP A 96 0.46 -31.91 12.34
C TRP A 96 0.64 -30.87 13.45
N ARG A 97 -0.43 -30.44 14.14
CA ARG A 97 -0.32 -29.49 15.28
C ARG A 97 0.52 -30.00 16.46
N GLN A 98 0.67 -31.30 16.60
CA GLN A 98 1.50 -31.92 17.65
C GLN A 98 2.95 -32.14 17.19
N SER A 99 3.25 -31.89 15.91
CA SER A 99 4.57 -32.12 15.32
C SER A 99 5.55 -30.96 15.54
N GLU A 100 6.83 -31.23 15.32
CA GLU A 100 7.89 -30.22 15.29
C GLU A 100 7.71 -29.21 14.13
N GLU A 101 7.11 -29.66 13.02
CA GLU A 101 6.81 -28.78 11.88
C GLU A 101 5.84 -27.66 12.27
N TRP A 102 4.85 -27.96 13.10
CA TRP A 102 3.95 -26.92 13.63
C TRP A 102 4.69 -25.92 14.52
N ALA A 103 5.65 -26.38 15.33
CA ALA A 103 6.46 -25.49 16.16
C ALA A 103 7.30 -24.55 15.30
N LYS A 104 7.95 -25.08 14.25
CA LYS A 104 8.69 -24.30 13.25
C LYS A 104 7.79 -23.30 12.51
N TRP A 105 6.62 -23.75 12.06
CA TRP A 105 5.62 -22.90 11.40
C TRP A 105 5.13 -21.77 12.31
N ASN A 106 4.82 -22.09 13.56
CA ASN A 106 4.34 -21.12 14.54
C ASN A 106 5.41 -20.05 14.85
N ALA A 107 6.67 -20.47 15.00
CA ALA A 107 7.79 -19.54 15.16
C ALA A 107 7.97 -18.63 13.92
N ALA A 108 7.86 -19.18 12.71
CA ALA A 108 7.97 -18.42 11.47
C ALA A 108 6.82 -17.41 11.28
N VAL A 109 5.58 -17.79 11.61
CA VAL A 109 4.39 -16.95 11.37
C VAL A 109 4.18 -15.87 12.44
N ALA A 110 4.68 -16.08 13.66
CA ALA A 110 4.42 -15.18 14.80
C ALA A 110 4.77 -13.70 14.53
N PRO A 111 5.94 -13.35 13.92
CA PRO A 111 6.25 -11.97 13.56
C PRO A 111 5.27 -11.37 12.54
N ALA A 112 4.83 -12.16 11.55
CA ALA A 112 3.84 -11.72 10.56
C ALA A 112 2.47 -11.46 11.20
N VAL A 113 2.05 -12.28 12.16
CA VAL A 113 0.83 -12.06 12.95
C VAL A 113 0.93 -10.77 13.78
N ALA A 114 2.08 -10.53 14.43
CA ALA A 114 2.32 -9.30 15.18
C ALA A 114 2.27 -8.06 14.26
N ALA A 115 2.84 -8.15 13.04
CA ALA A 115 2.77 -7.11 12.03
C ALA A 115 1.32 -6.81 11.60
N ARG A 116 0.51 -7.84 11.33
CA ARG A 116 -0.92 -7.69 11.00
C ARG A 116 -1.71 -7.03 12.11
N ARG A 117 -1.51 -7.43 13.37
CA ARG A 117 -2.13 -6.79 14.56
C ARG A 117 -1.73 -5.31 14.68
N ARG A 118 -0.46 -4.99 14.43
CA ARG A 118 0.04 -3.60 14.43
C ARG A 118 -0.60 -2.77 13.33
N ALA A 119 -0.71 -3.31 12.11
CA ALA A 119 -1.37 -2.64 10.99
C ALA A 119 -2.86 -2.41 11.28
N LEU A 120 -3.55 -3.38 11.89
CA LEU A 120 -4.95 -3.24 12.30
C LEU A 120 -5.15 -2.11 13.32
N LYS A 121 -4.25 -1.97 14.31
CA LYS A 121 -4.29 -0.85 15.25
C LYS A 121 -4.11 0.51 14.55
N LEU A 122 -3.29 0.56 13.50
CA LEU A 122 -3.02 1.78 12.73
C LEU A 122 -4.17 2.14 11.79
N LEU A 123 -4.73 1.19 11.05
CA LEU A 123 -5.75 1.44 10.02
C LEU A 123 -7.19 1.35 10.55
N GLY A 124 -7.46 0.43 11.49
CA GLY A 124 -8.80 0.19 12.04
C GLY A 124 -9.74 -0.60 11.12
N ASP A 125 -9.26 -1.09 9.98
CA ASP A 125 -10.06 -1.79 8.98
C ASP A 125 -9.42 -3.14 8.62
N LYS A 126 -10.20 -4.23 8.68
CA LYS A 126 -9.71 -5.60 8.43
C LYS A 126 -9.47 -5.87 6.94
N GLN A 127 -10.35 -5.37 6.07
CA GLN A 127 -10.26 -5.57 4.63
C GLN A 127 -9.04 -4.82 4.07
N ALA A 128 -8.82 -3.59 4.52
CA ALA A 128 -7.63 -2.81 4.17
C ALA A 128 -6.35 -3.53 4.62
N VAL A 129 -6.33 -4.14 5.82
CA VAL A 129 -5.17 -4.95 6.25
C VAL A 129 -4.98 -6.19 5.37
N SER A 130 -6.05 -6.86 4.94
CA SER A 130 -5.94 -8.00 4.03
C SER A 130 -5.24 -7.61 2.73
N ILE A 131 -5.75 -6.57 2.05
CA ILE A 131 -5.18 -6.02 0.82
C ILE A 131 -3.73 -5.57 1.03
N LEU A 132 -3.45 -4.91 2.15
CA LEU A 132 -2.12 -4.42 2.48
C LEU A 132 -1.06 -5.54 2.49
N PHE A 133 -1.38 -6.70 3.05
CA PHE A 133 -0.44 -7.82 3.15
C PHE A 133 -0.46 -8.75 1.94
N ASN A 134 -1.59 -8.90 1.26
CA ASN A 134 -1.71 -9.83 0.13
C ASN A 134 -1.28 -9.19 -1.20
N GLU A 135 -1.52 -7.89 -1.38
CA GLU A 135 -1.27 -7.20 -2.66
C GLU A 135 -0.14 -6.16 -2.53
N LEU A 136 -0.27 -5.22 -1.60
CA LEU A 136 0.66 -4.09 -1.51
C LEU A 136 2.04 -4.47 -0.94
N GLY A 137 2.09 -5.41 0.01
CA GLY A 137 3.34 -5.93 0.57
C GLY A 137 4.25 -6.52 -0.51
N PRO A 138 3.78 -7.55 -1.25
CA PRO A 138 4.51 -8.13 -2.37
C PRO A 138 4.85 -7.12 -3.47
N ARG A 139 3.92 -6.23 -3.82
CA ARG A 139 4.11 -5.22 -4.88
C ARG A 139 5.30 -4.29 -4.64
N PHE A 140 5.69 -4.07 -3.39
CA PHE A 140 6.74 -3.11 -3.03
C PHE A 140 7.98 -3.75 -2.39
N LEU A 141 8.25 -5.04 -2.66
CA LEU A 141 9.41 -5.74 -2.11
C LEU A 141 10.74 -5.07 -2.48
N ASP A 142 10.91 -4.73 -3.75
CA ASP A 142 12.16 -4.16 -4.27
C ASP A 142 12.34 -2.66 -3.92
N ARG A 143 11.32 -2.03 -3.34
CA ARG A 143 11.32 -0.59 -3.05
C ARG A 143 11.54 -0.34 -1.56
N ASN A 144 12.65 0.33 -1.22
CA ASN A 144 12.94 0.62 0.19
C ASN A 144 12.00 1.68 0.83
N GLY A 145 11.41 2.57 0.03
CA GLY A 145 10.45 3.57 0.50
C GLY A 145 9.92 4.46 -0.61
N GLY A 146 9.05 5.41 -0.26
CA GLY A 146 8.43 6.30 -1.25
C GLY A 146 7.41 5.54 -2.09
N TYR A 147 6.51 4.79 -1.44
CA TYR A 147 5.48 4.00 -2.10
C TYR A 147 4.32 4.85 -2.61
N THR A 148 4.18 6.06 -2.06
CA THR A 148 3.13 7.00 -2.44
C THR A 148 3.69 8.27 -3.06
N ARG A 149 2.92 8.83 -3.99
CA ARG A 149 3.14 10.10 -4.66
C ARG A 149 2.00 11.06 -4.35
N ILE A 150 2.33 12.35 -4.19
CA ILE A 150 1.35 13.42 -4.04
C ILE A 150 1.48 14.36 -5.24
N LEU A 151 0.41 14.54 -6.00
CA LEU A 151 0.33 15.46 -7.14
C LEU A 151 -0.66 16.58 -6.81
N LYS A 152 -0.21 17.84 -6.80
CA LYS A 152 -1.11 18.99 -6.66
C LYS A 152 -1.94 19.10 -7.93
N LEU A 153 -3.26 19.27 -7.79
CA LEU A 153 -4.14 19.54 -8.92
C LEU A 153 -4.08 21.02 -9.28
N ALA A 154 -4.16 21.31 -10.59
CA ALA A 154 -4.04 22.68 -11.10
C ALA A 154 -5.20 23.59 -10.64
N LYS A 155 -6.43 23.06 -10.69
CA LYS A 155 -7.62 23.81 -10.28
C LYS A 155 -7.95 23.57 -8.80
N PRO A 156 -8.21 24.63 -8.01
CA PRO A 156 -8.72 24.48 -6.64
C PRO A 156 -10.12 23.87 -6.65
N ARG A 157 -10.61 23.45 -5.49
CA ARG A 157 -11.98 22.96 -5.35
C ARG A 157 -12.97 24.10 -5.58
N LEU A 158 -14.02 23.82 -6.36
CA LEU A 158 -15.16 24.72 -6.53
C LEU A 158 -15.94 24.85 -5.21
N GLY A 159 -16.21 26.07 -4.76
CA GLY A 159 -16.93 26.37 -3.52
C GLY A 159 -16.04 26.96 -2.42
N ASP A 160 -15.04 26.22 -1.95
CA ASP A 160 -14.16 26.65 -0.83
C ASP A 160 -12.74 27.06 -1.26
N ALA A 161 -12.46 27.08 -2.57
CA ALA A 161 -11.14 27.35 -3.16
C ALA A 161 -10.00 26.50 -2.58
N GLY A 162 -10.29 25.33 -2.01
CA GLY A 162 -9.30 24.50 -1.33
C GLY A 162 -8.32 23.84 -2.32
N ASP A 163 -7.02 23.95 -2.04
CA ASP A 163 -5.96 23.26 -2.77
C ASP A 163 -6.17 21.73 -2.75
N ARG A 164 -6.40 21.14 -3.92
CA ARG A 164 -6.57 19.69 -4.07
C ARG A 164 -5.27 18.99 -4.45
N ALA A 165 -5.16 17.73 -4.07
CA ALA A 165 -4.09 16.86 -4.48
C ALA A 165 -4.58 15.42 -4.67
N ILE A 166 -3.95 14.74 -5.62
CA ILE A 166 -4.02 13.28 -5.76
C ILE A 166 -2.98 12.67 -4.82
N LEU A 167 -3.40 11.69 -4.03
CA LEU A 167 -2.52 10.77 -3.32
C LEU A 167 -2.67 9.39 -3.96
N GLU A 168 -1.58 8.82 -4.46
CA GLU A 168 -1.61 7.54 -5.18
C GLU A 168 -0.39 6.67 -4.91
N PHE A 169 -0.53 5.36 -5.15
CA PHE A 169 0.58 4.41 -5.15
C PHE A 169 1.42 4.53 -6.42
N VAL A 170 2.74 4.37 -6.24
CA VAL A 170 3.76 4.40 -7.30
C VAL A 170 3.76 3.08 -8.09
N GLY A 171 4.29 3.08 -9.31
CA GLY A 171 4.54 1.89 -10.14
C GLY A 171 3.62 1.72 -11.35
N VAL A 172 2.31 1.96 -11.21
CA VAL A 172 1.34 1.66 -12.29
C VAL A 172 1.17 2.84 -13.26
N ARG A 173 1.19 4.07 -12.75
CA ARG A 173 0.89 5.29 -13.53
C ARG A 173 1.99 6.32 -13.42
N ASP A 174 3.21 5.86 -13.15
CA ASP A 174 4.35 6.75 -13.18
C ASP A 174 4.56 7.23 -14.60
N ARG A 175 4.68 8.55 -14.78
CA ARG A 175 5.14 9.13 -16.05
C ARG A 175 6.57 8.63 -16.29
N GLY A 176 6.72 7.56 -17.06
CA GLY A 176 8.00 7.16 -17.60
C GLY A 176 8.42 8.19 -18.65
N ALA A 177 9.68 8.63 -18.60
CA ALA A 177 10.28 9.25 -19.76
C ALA A 177 10.39 8.16 -20.83
N LYS A 178 9.42 8.11 -21.75
CA LYS A 178 9.64 7.40 -23.01
C LYS A 178 10.73 8.19 -23.73
N ALA A 179 11.97 7.72 -23.67
CA ALA A 179 12.98 8.17 -24.60
C ALA A 179 12.42 7.88 -26.00
N ALA A 180 12.20 8.92 -26.80
CA ALA A 180 11.82 8.72 -28.19
C ALA A 180 12.94 7.91 -28.85
N PRO A 181 12.64 6.81 -29.57
CA PRO A 181 13.67 6.11 -30.32
C PRO A 181 14.33 7.10 -31.28
N LYS A 182 15.66 7.14 -31.29
CA LYS A 182 16.41 7.95 -32.25
C LYS A 182 16.06 7.41 -33.65
N PRO A 183 15.66 8.25 -34.61
CA PRO A 183 15.35 7.78 -35.95
C PRO A 183 16.60 7.12 -36.54
N ALA A 184 16.46 5.85 -36.94
CA ALA A 184 17.47 5.17 -37.74
C ALA A 184 17.23 5.58 -39.19
N PHE A 185 18.16 6.34 -39.75
CA PHE A 185 18.19 6.58 -41.19
C PHE A 185 18.94 5.42 -41.82
N GLU A 186 18.31 4.69 -42.74
CA GLU A 186 19.01 3.73 -43.60
C GLU A 186 19.98 4.53 -44.47
N THR A 187 21.28 4.39 -44.21
CA THR A 187 22.29 4.82 -45.16
C THR A 187 22.26 3.85 -46.34
N GLU A 188 21.63 4.25 -47.45
CA GLU A 188 21.86 3.61 -48.75
C GLU A 188 23.38 3.62 -48.98
N ALA A 189 23.97 2.42 -48.97
CA ALA A 189 25.31 2.22 -49.44
C ALA A 189 25.32 2.64 -50.91
N ALA A 190 25.96 3.78 -51.19
CA ALA A 190 26.25 4.22 -52.54
C ALA A 190 26.93 3.05 -53.27
N ALA A 191 26.24 2.52 -54.29
CA ALA A 191 26.78 1.56 -55.21
C ALA A 191 28.07 2.13 -55.80
N ALA A 192 29.18 1.43 -55.58
CA ALA A 192 30.43 1.68 -56.26
C ALA A 192 30.29 1.22 -57.72
N GLU A 193 30.46 2.16 -58.64
CA GLU A 193 30.85 1.92 -60.03
C GLU A 193 32.31 2.33 -60.20
#